data_AF-T1CGY8-F1
#
_entry.id   AF-T1CGY8-F1
#
_cell.length_a   1.000
_cell.length_b   1.000
_cell.length_c   1.000
_cell.angle_alpha   90.00
_cell.angle_beta   90.00
_cell.angle_gamma   90.00
#
_symmetry.space_group_name_H-M   'P 1'
#
loop_
_entity.id
_entity.type
_entity.pdbx_description
1 polymer ?
#
loop_
_entity_poly.entity_id
_entity_poly.type
_entity_poly.pdbx_seq_one_letter_code
_entity_poly.pdbx_strand_id
1 'polypeptide(L)'
;DTFTAELRVLIGEIAEAAGLALRQFHQQQALVFEHERQEHLALHDPLTGLPNRRALEHHLEGALARARRHRLLLAVGMLDLDDFKPINDRFGHEAGDQVLIDVAKRLKGALRDHDYVARLGGDEFVVVLEDVASLDDLTPL
;
A
#
# COMPACT_ATOMS: atom_id res chain seq x y z
N ASP A 1 -22.31 55.91 14.10
CA ASP A 1 -21.17 55.74 13.18
C ASP A 1 -20.16 54.75 13.71
N THR A 2 -20.36 53.46 13.43
CA THR A 2 -19.58 52.36 14.04
C THR A 2 -18.50 51.77 13.14
N PHE A 3 -18.23 52.35 11.97
CA PHE A 3 -17.12 51.94 11.11
C PHE A 3 -16.47 53.15 10.44
N THR A 4 -15.29 53.54 10.92
CA THR A 4 -14.42 54.50 10.24
C THR A 4 -13.88 53.91 8.93
N ALA A 5 -13.51 54.76 7.98
CA ALA A 5 -12.97 54.33 6.68
C ALA A 5 -11.71 53.44 6.85
N GLU A 6 -10.88 53.75 7.84
CA GLU A 6 -9.67 52.99 8.20
C GLU A 6 -10.01 51.54 8.61
N LEU A 7 -11.06 51.35 9.41
CA LEU A 7 -11.47 50.02 9.85
C LEU A 7 -11.98 49.15 8.68
N ARG A 8 -12.61 49.76 7.67
CA ARG A 8 -13.04 49.04 6.45
C ARG A 8 -11.85 48.59 5.62
N VAL A 9 -10.82 49.43 5.49
CA VAL A 9 -9.58 49.08 4.77
C VAL A 9 -8.88 47.92 5.47
N LEU A 10 -8.69 48.00 6.79
CA LEU A 10 -8.04 46.95 7.57
C LEU A 10 -8.77 45.60 7.48
N ILE A 11 -10.11 45.60 7.54
CA ILE A 11 -10.91 44.38 7.38
C ILE A 11 -10.75 43.80 5.97
N GLY A 12 -10.69 44.65 4.94
CA GLY A 12 -10.42 44.22 3.56
C GLY A 12 -9.05 43.54 3.43
N GLU A 13 -8.00 44.16 3.98
CA GLU A 13 -6.65 43.61 3.98
C GLU A 13 -6.56 42.26 4.72
N ILE A 14 -7.21 42.14 5.88
CA ILE A 14 -7.26 40.89 6.64
C ILE A 14 -8.03 39.81 5.86
N ALA A 15 -9.15 40.16 5.24
CA ALA A 15 -9.95 39.20 4.46
C ALA A 15 -9.18 38.68 3.23
N GLU A 16 -8.43 39.56 2.55
CA GLU A 16 -7.56 39.17 1.43
C GLU A 16 -6.42 38.26 1.90
N ALA A 17 -5.72 38.64 2.98
CA ALA A 17 -4.64 37.86 3.56
C ALA A 17 -5.13 36.48 4.04
N ALA A 18 -6.29 36.42 4.70
CA ALA A 18 -6.91 35.16 5.13
C ALA A 18 -7.31 34.30 3.92
N GLY A 19 -7.88 34.91 2.89
CA GLY A 19 -8.24 34.21 1.66
C GLY A 19 -7.03 33.62 0.94
N LEU A 20 -5.91 34.34 0.90
CA LEU A 20 -4.64 33.83 0.34
C LEU A 20 -4.09 32.67 1.19
N ALA A 21 -4.06 32.82 2.51
CA ALA A 21 -3.57 31.79 3.43
C ALA A 21 -4.40 30.50 3.33
N LEU A 22 -5.72 30.59 3.26
CA LEU A 22 -6.60 29.43 3.10
C LEU A 22 -6.38 28.71 1.77
N ARG A 23 -6.20 29.45 0.66
CA ARG A 23 -5.86 28.85 -0.64
C ARG A 23 -4.52 28.13 -0.60
N GLN A 24 -3.51 28.75 0.00
CA GLN A 24 -2.17 28.16 0.13
C GLN A 24 -2.21 26.89 0.99
N PHE A 25 -2.95 26.92 2.11
CA PHE A 25 -3.14 25.75 2.95
C PHE A 25 -3.81 24.59 2.19
N HIS A 26 -4.87 24.87 1.43
CA HIS A 26 -5.54 23.85 0.63
C HIS A 26 -4.65 23.28 -0.48
N GLN A 27 -3.86 24.12 -1.16
CA GLN A 27 -2.88 23.67 -2.16
C GLN A 27 -1.81 22.78 -1.55
N GLN A 28 -1.31 23.13 -0.37
CA GLN A 28 -0.29 22.34 0.32
C GLN A 28 -0.84 20.98 0.75
N GLN A 29 -2.09 20.92 1.23
CA GLN A 29 -2.75 19.64 1.52
C GLN A 29 -2.94 18.80 0.25
N ALA A 30 -3.35 19.40 -0.86
CA ALA A 30 -3.52 18.69 -2.13
C ALA A 30 -2.19 18.11 -2.63
N LEU A 31 -1.08 18.84 -2.47
CA LEU A 31 0.26 18.35 -2.82
C LEU A 31 0.69 17.16 -1.96
N VAL A 32 0.45 17.22 -0.64
CA VAL A 32 0.76 16.09 0.27
C VAL A 32 -0.07 14.87 -0.11
N PHE A 33 -1.38 15.04 -0.32
CA PHE A 33 -2.26 13.94 -0.72
C PHE A 33 -1.85 13.31 -2.06
N GLU A 34 -1.52 14.12 -3.05
CA GLU A 34 -1.07 13.60 -4.35
C GLU A 34 0.26 12.86 -4.23
N HIS A 35 1.17 13.34 -3.38
CA HIS A 35 2.43 12.66 -3.10
C HIS A 35 2.20 11.28 -2.45
N GLU A 36 1.37 11.21 -1.41
CA GLU A 36 1.00 9.95 -0.76
C GLU A 36 0.33 8.97 -1.74
N ARG A 37 -0.55 9.48 -2.61
CA ARG A 37 -1.19 8.67 -3.65
C ARG A 37 -0.17 8.13 -4.66
N GLN A 38 0.80 8.95 -5.07
CA GLN A 38 1.87 8.54 -5.98
C GLN A 38 2.78 7.49 -5.35
N GLU A 39 3.16 7.65 -4.08
CA GLU A 39 3.92 6.64 -3.35
C GLU A 39 3.14 5.33 -3.23
N HIS A 40 1.85 5.40 -2.89
CA HIS A 40 1.01 4.22 -2.81
C HIS A 40 0.97 3.47 -4.15
N LEU A 41 0.73 4.18 -5.26
CA LEU A 41 0.73 3.60 -6.61
C LEU A 41 2.10 3.06 -7.03
N ALA A 42 3.19 3.66 -6.56
CA ALA A 42 4.54 3.17 -6.84
C ALA A 42 4.87 1.87 -6.10
N LEU A 43 4.17 1.59 -5.00
CA LEU A 43 4.45 0.49 -4.08
C LEU A 43 3.38 -0.61 -4.06
N HIS A 44 2.23 -0.41 -4.71
CA HIS A 44 1.14 -1.40 -4.72
C HIS A 44 0.78 -1.83 -6.15
N ASP A 45 0.30 -3.06 -6.27
CA ASP A 45 -0.31 -3.62 -7.46
C ASP A 45 -1.73 -3.02 -7.61
N PRO A 46 -2.04 -2.34 -8.74
CA PRO A 46 -3.29 -1.62 -8.88
C PRO A 46 -4.53 -2.53 -8.97
N LEU A 47 -4.36 -3.80 -9.33
CA LEU A 47 -5.46 -4.75 -9.46
C LEU A 47 -5.85 -5.35 -8.11
N THR A 48 -4.88 -5.85 -7.35
CA THR A 48 -5.13 -6.54 -6.08
C THR A 48 -5.03 -5.64 -4.85
N GLY A 49 -4.39 -4.47 -4.97
CA GLY A 49 -4.05 -3.59 -3.86
C GLY A 49 -2.98 -4.15 -2.92
N LEU A 50 -2.36 -5.29 -3.26
CA LEU A 50 -1.23 -5.81 -2.50
C LEU A 50 0.03 -4.99 -2.77
N PRO A 51 1.01 -5.00 -1.86
CA PRO A 51 2.37 -4.59 -2.16
C PRO A 51 2.89 -5.19 -3.46
N ASN A 52 3.59 -4.40 -4.25
CA ASN A 52 4.26 -4.86 -5.47
C ASN A 52 5.70 -5.29 -5.18
N ARG A 53 6.42 -5.69 -6.23
CA ARG A 53 7.84 -6.09 -6.15
C ARG A 53 8.73 -5.07 -5.42
N ARG A 54 8.56 -3.77 -5.68
CA ARG A 54 9.38 -2.71 -5.05
C ARG A 54 9.13 -2.62 -3.55
N ALA A 55 7.87 -2.73 -3.15
CA ALA A 55 7.49 -2.73 -1.74
C ALA A 55 8.00 -3.98 -1.02
N LEU A 56 7.95 -5.15 -1.66
CA LEU A 56 8.54 -6.38 -1.14
C LEU A 56 10.05 -6.24 -0.90
N GLU A 57 10.79 -5.71 -1.88
CA GLU A 57 12.24 -5.50 -1.74
C GLU A 57 12.56 -4.63 -0.52
N HIS A 58 11.87 -3.50 -0.37
CA HIS A 58 12.04 -2.61 0.78
C HIS A 58 11.66 -3.29 2.11
N HIS A 59 10.56 -4.05 2.12
CA HIS A 59 10.11 -4.77 3.31
C HIS A 59 11.12 -5.84 3.74
N LEU A 60 11.67 -6.63 2.80
CA LEU A 60 12.63 -7.69 3.06
C LEU A 60 13.93 -7.18 3.69
N GLU A 61 14.43 -6.00 3.28
CA GLU A 61 15.60 -5.37 3.91
C GLU A 61 15.39 -5.15 5.41
N GLY A 62 14.22 -4.62 5.78
CA GLY A 62 13.85 -4.37 7.17
C GLY A 62 13.58 -5.66 7.96
N ALA A 63 12.84 -6.59 7.37
CA ALA A 63 12.48 -7.87 7.99
C ALA A 63 13.73 -8.71 8.30
N LEU A 64 14.67 -8.78 7.36
CA LEU A 64 15.93 -9.49 7.55
C LEU A 64 16.79 -8.87 8.66
N ALA A 65 16.80 -7.54 8.77
CA ALA A 65 17.50 -6.84 9.85
C ALA A 65 16.86 -7.12 11.23
N ARG A 66 15.53 -7.19 11.31
CA ARG A 66 14.80 -7.58 12.54
C ARG A 66 15.11 -9.01 12.94
N ALA A 67 14.94 -9.96 12.02
CA ALA A 67 15.19 -11.38 12.24
C ALA A 67 16.61 -11.63 12.78
N ARG A 68 17.63 -11.01 12.16
CA ARG A 68 19.03 -11.07 12.63
C ARG A 68 19.21 -10.54 14.05
N ARG A 69 18.57 -9.42 14.38
CA ARG A 69 18.67 -8.79 15.71
C ARG A 69 18.06 -9.66 16.80
N HIS A 70 16.94 -10.31 16.49
CA HIS A 70 16.18 -11.13 17.43
C HIS A 70 16.57 -12.61 17.42
N ARG A 71 17.48 -13.03 16.53
CA ARG A 71 17.87 -14.43 16.29
C ARG A 71 16.67 -15.31 15.93
N LEU A 72 15.76 -14.75 15.13
CA LEU A 72 14.61 -15.43 14.56
C LEU A 72 14.87 -15.70 13.07
N LEU A 73 14.07 -16.58 12.50
CA LEU A 73 14.07 -16.91 11.08
C LEU A 73 13.08 -16.02 10.32
N LEU A 74 13.37 -15.85 9.04
CA LEU A 74 12.48 -15.23 8.06
C LEU A 74 12.24 -16.26 6.98
N ALA A 75 10.98 -16.64 6.74
CA ALA A 75 10.63 -17.54 5.65
C ALA A 75 10.04 -16.76 4.47
N VAL A 76 10.43 -17.12 3.26
CA VAL A 76 9.91 -16.51 2.03
C VAL A 76 9.38 -17.62 1.14
N GLY A 77 8.09 -17.54 0.80
CA GLY A 77 7.41 -18.47 -0.10
C GLY A 77 7.01 -17.77 -1.39
N MET A 78 7.29 -18.42 -2.53
CA MET A 78 6.77 -18.01 -3.83
C MET A 78 5.59 -18.91 -4.18
N LEU A 79 4.50 -18.31 -4.64
CA LEU A 79 3.28 -18.99 -5.06
C LEU A 79 3.00 -18.62 -6.51
N ASP A 80 2.70 -19.62 -7.31
CA ASP A 80 2.20 -19.50 -8.69
C ASP A 80 0.81 -20.13 -8.74
N LEU A 81 -0.12 -19.55 -9.51
CA LEU A 81 -1.47 -20.09 -9.60
C LEU A 81 -1.56 -21.14 -10.71
N ASP A 82 -1.71 -22.40 -10.30
CA ASP A 82 -1.93 -23.51 -11.23
C ASP A 82 -3.11 -23.22 -12.18
N ASP A 83 -2.90 -23.49 -13.47
CA ASP A 83 -3.90 -23.36 -14.54
C ASP A 83 -4.57 -21.98 -14.65
N PHE A 84 -3.91 -20.90 -14.25
CA PHE A 84 -4.46 -19.55 -14.38
C PHE A 84 -4.67 -19.10 -15.83
N LYS A 85 -3.74 -19.43 -16.74
CA LYS A 85 -3.86 -19.09 -18.17
C LYS A 85 -5.11 -19.70 -18.84
N PRO A 86 -5.42 -21.00 -18.67
CA PRO A 86 -6.70 -21.58 -19.11
C PRO A 86 -7.95 -20.82 -18.65
N ILE A 87 -7.95 -20.22 -17.45
CA ILE A 87 -9.07 -19.40 -16.96
C ILE A 87 -9.23 -18.16 -17.83
N ASN A 88 -8.14 -17.42 -18.07
CA ASN A 88 -8.14 -16.26 -18.96
C ASN A 88 -8.59 -16.61 -20.38
N ASP A 89 -8.08 -17.72 -20.92
CA ASP A 89 -8.36 -18.14 -22.29
C ASP A 89 -9.84 -18.54 -22.46
N ARG A 90 -10.46 -19.12 -21.42
CA ARG A 90 -11.84 -19.63 -21.48
C ARG A 90 -12.90 -18.60 -21.07
N PHE A 91 -12.58 -17.75 -20.09
CA PHE A 91 -13.56 -16.85 -19.46
C PHE A 91 -13.23 -15.36 -19.62
N GLY A 92 -12.10 -15.04 -20.27
CA GLY A 92 -11.62 -13.68 -20.49
C GLY A 92 -10.80 -13.14 -19.32
N HIS A 93 -10.06 -12.07 -19.59
CA HIS A 93 -9.15 -11.44 -18.62
C HIS A 93 -9.88 -10.88 -17.39
N GLU A 94 -11.11 -10.37 -17.52
CA GLU A 94 -11.88 -9.89 -16.38
C GLU A 94 -12.17 -11.00 -15.35
N ALA A 95 -12.36 -12.23 -15.81
CA ALA A 95 -12.55 -13.38 -14.92
C ALA A 95 -11.23 -13.75 -14.21
N GLY A 96 -10.10 -13.70 -14.92
CA GLY A 96 -8.79 -13.88 -14.29
C GLY A 96 -8.46 -12.78 -13.28
N ASP A 97 -8.80 -11.53 -13.58
CA ASP A 97 -8.64 -10.41 -12.66
C ASP A 97 -9.42 -10.63 -11.37
N GLN A 98 -10.67 -11.12 -11.47
CA GLN A 98 -11.47 -11.46 -10.29
C GLN A 98 -10.84 -12.60 -9.48
N VAL A 99 -10.26 -13.62 -10.13
CA VAL A 99 -9.53 -14.69 -9.45
C VAL A 99 -8.32 -14.13 -8.69
N LEU A 100 -7.53 -13.26 -9.31
CA LEU A 100 -6.36 -12.63 -8.68
C LEU A 100 -6.76 -11.80 -7.46
N ILE A 101 -7.84 -11.02 -7.56
CA ILE A 101 -8.41 -10.25 -6.44
C ILE A 101 -8.82 -11.17 -5.29
N ASP A 102 -9.49 -12.29 -5.59
CA ASP A 102 -9.97 -13.20 -4.56
C ASP A 102 -8.84 -13.99 -3.90
N VAL A 103 -7.82 -14.39 -4.68
CA VAL A 103 -6.58 -14.99 -4.14
C VAL A 103 -5.89 -14.01 -3.20
N ALA A 104 -5.70 -12.75 -3.62
CA ALA A 104 -5.08 -11.72 -2.78
C ALA A 104 -5.80 -11.55 -1.44
N LYS A 105 -7.14 -11.51 -1.45
CA LYS A 105 -7.96 -11.44 -0.23
C LYS A 105 -7.78 -12.66 0.65
N ARG A 106 -7.77 -13.87 0.07
CA ARG A 106 -7.60 -15.13 0.82
C ARG A 106 -6.23 -15.23 1.46
N LEU A 107 -5.16 -14.90 0.72
CA LEU A 107 -3.80 -14.87 1.25
C LEU A 107 -3.70 -13.88 2.42
N LYS A 108 -4.19 -12.65 2.22
CA LYS A 108 -4.19 -11.64 3.29
C LYS A 108 -4.98 -12.06 4.53
N GLY A 109 -6.08 -12.79 4.36
CA GLY A 109 -6.90 -13.30 5.47
C GLY A 109 -6.34 -14.55 6.16
N ALA A 110 -5.45 -15.30 5.51
CA ALA A 110 -4.82 -16.49 6.07
C ALA A 110 -3.54 -16.16 6.86
N LEU A 111 -2.90 -15.04 6.54
CA LEU A 111 -1.66 -14.58 7.15
C LEU A 111 -1.89 -13.82 8.47
N ARG A 112 -0.88 -13.83 9.35
CA ARG A 112 -0.89 -13.07 10.60
C ARG A 112 -0.62 -11.59 10.31
N ASP A 113 -0.93 -10.71 11.27
CA ASP A 113 -0.74 -9.26 11.12
C ASP A 113 0.71 -8.84 10.85
N HIS A 114 1.70 -9.64 11.28
CA HIS A 114 3.12 -9.38 11.06
C HIS A 114 3.69 -10.08 9.81
N ASP A 115 2.91 -10.94 9.18
CA ASP A 115 3.29 -11.57 7.92
C ASP A 115 3.00 -10.62 6.76
N TYR A 116 3.70 -10.82 5.65
CA TYR A 116 3.63 -9.95 4.49
C TYR A 116 3.25 -10.74 3.24
N VAL A 117 2.42 -10.15 2.39
CA VAL A 117 2.12 -10.70 1.07
C VAL A 117 2.27 -9.63 0.01
N ALA A 118 2.89 -9.99 -1.11
CA ALA A 118 3.09 -9.12 -2.26
C ALA A 118 2.71 -9.86 -3.55
N ARG A 119 2.27 -9.11 -4.57
CA ARG A 119 2.10 -9.64 -5.93
C ARG A 119 3.23 -9.14 -6.81
N LEU A 120 3.91 -10.06 -7.50
CA LEU A 120 5.06 -9.71 -8.34
C LEU A 120 4.67 -9.35 -9.78
N GLY A 121 3.53 -9.85 -10.23
CA GLY A 121 3.02 -9.73 -11.59
C GLY A 121 2.23 -11.00 -11.95
N GLY A 122 1.54 -11.01 -13.09
CA GLY A 122 0.82 -12.20 -13.58
C GLY A 122 -0.01 -12.87 -12.49
N ASP A 123 0.30 -14.12 -12.22
CA ASP A 123 -0.22 -15.05 -11.21
C ASP A 123 0.73 -15.28 -10.03
N GLU A 124 1.84 -14.56 -9.95
CA GLU A 124 2.89 -14.76 -8.95
C GLU A 124 2.66 -13.94 -7.68
N PHE A 125 2.64 -14.62 -6.54
CA PHE A 125 2.56 -14.03 -5.20
C PHE A 125 3.76 -14.43 -4.34
N VAL A 126 4.19 -13.54 -3.46
CA VAL A 126 5.20 -13.84 -2.44
C VAL A 126 4.57 -13.66 -1.06
N VAL A 127 4.78 -14.64 -0.19
CA VAL A 127 4.51 -14.54 1.25
C VAL A 127 5.83 -14.46 2.01
N VAL A 128 5.88 -13.61 3.02
CA VAL A 128 7.00 -13.47 3.94
C VAL A 128 6.44 -13.71 5.33
N LEU A 129 6.99 -14.71 6.02
CA LEU A 129 6.63 -15.03 7.40
C LEU A 129 7.75 -14.55 8.31
N GLU A 130 7.41 -13.62 9.19
CA GLU A 130 8.32 -13.04 10.17
C GLU A 130 8.22 -13.78 11.52
N ASP A 131 9.16 -13.51 12.42
CA ASP A 131 9.17 -14.02 13.79
C ASP A 131 9.09 -15.56 13.93
N VAL A 132 9.64 -16.29 12.95
CA VAL A 132 9.67 -17.76 12.95
C VAL A 132 10.76 -18.24 13.91
N ALA A 133 10.40 -18.96 14.98
CA ALA A 133 11.37 -19.45 15.96
C ALA A 133 11.99 -20.78 15.53
N SER A 134 11.23 -21.61 14.83
CA SER A 134 11.64 -22.92 14.32
C SER A 134 10.88 -23.30 13.05
N LEU A 135 11.37 -24.31 12.33
CA LEU A 135 10.67 -24.83 11.15
C LEU A 135 9.30 -25.43 11.48
N ASP A 136 9.07 -25.85 12.71
CA ASP A 136 7.78 -26.39 13.16
C ASP A 136 6.69 -25.32 13.20
N ASP A 137 7.07 -24.04 13.27
CA ASP A 137 6.14 -22.90 13.23
C ASP A 137 5.56 -22.67 11.82
N LEU A 138 6.07 -23.38 10.80
CA LEU A 138 5.69 -23.25 9.40
C LEU A 138 4.63 -24.26 8.94
N THR A 139 4.11 -25.14 9.82
CA THR A 139 3.21 -26.24 9.46
C THR A 139 1.73 -26.02 9.83
N PRO A 140 0.76 -26.22 8.92
CA PRO A 140 0.77 -25.93 7.49
C PRO A 140 -0.11 -24.70 7.16
N LEU A 141 0.47 -23.77 6.40
CA LEU A 141 -0.28 -23.08 5.35
C LEU A 141 -0.81 -24.10 4.32
#